data_AF-A0AAV0YY82-F1
#
_entry.id   AF-A0AAV0YY82-F1
#
_cell.length_a   1.000
_cell.length_b   1.000
_cell.length_c   1.000
_cell.angle_alpha   90.00
_cell.angle_beta   90.00
_cell.angle_gamma   90.00
#
_symmetry.space_group_name_H-M   'P 1'
#
loop_
_entity.id
_entity.type
_entity.pdbx_description
1 polymer ?
#
loop_
_entity_poly.entity_id
_entity_poly.type
_entity_poly.pdbx_seq_one_letter_code
_entity_poly.pdbx_strand_id
1 'polypeptide(L)'
;MNRRLNIDIPENNTFLLLRDILTAADHLIGMKFGMGTVDNMNHLKTKHIRSVADLLQDQFGLALICLENLIRGTICRAIRYKLIPTPLNLVTSTPLTTTYESFFGLHPLSQVLYQTNPLTQIVHGRKLSSLGPGGLTGRTASFRIRDIHPSCYGCISPIDTSEGINVRLIGSLAIHARIGCWGCIESPFYEIFERLKRIRMLSLSPSRDEYYMVATRNFLALNRGIQEEQIVPARYR
;
A
#
# COMPACT_ATOMS: atom_id res chain seq x y z
N MET A 1 10.49 -2.48 -9.22
CA MET A 1 10.97 -2.61 -10.61
C MET A 1 12.13 -3.59 -10.70
N ASN A 2 13.23 -3.31 -9.98
CA ASN A 2 14.40 -4.19 -9.83
C ASN A 2 14.08 -5.66 -9.61
N ARG A 3 13.25 -5.96 -8.60
CA ARG A 3 12.83 -7.33 -8.28
C ARG A 3 12.13 -8.07 -9.42
N ARG A 4 11.40 -7.37 -10.30
CA ARG A 4 10.65 -8.00 -11.41
C ARG A 4 11.52 -8.20 -12.64
N LEU A 5 12.33 -7.19 -12.97
CA LEU A 5 13.21 -7.23 -14.14
C LEU A 5 14.54 -7.93 -13.85
N ASN A 6 14.76 -8.38 -12.62
CA ASN A 6 16.00 -8.97 -12.14
C ASN A 6 17.23 -8.09 -12.43
N ILE A 7 17.08 -6.79 -12.18
CA ILE A 7 18.14 -5.78 -12.33
C ILE A 7 18.57 -5.26 -10.97
N ASP A 8 19.86 -4.98 -10.84
CA ASP A 8 20.46 -4.42 -9.65
C ASP A 8 20.82 -2.95 -9.92
N ILE A 9 19.91 -2.06 -9.55
CA ILE A 9 20.04 -0.60 -9.66
C ILE A 9 19.88 -0.04 -8.23
N PRO A 10 20.69 0.94 -7.80
CA PRO A 10 20.58 1.50 -6.47
C PRO A 10 19.17 2.06 -6.20
N GLU A 11 18.62 1.75 -5.03
CA GLU A 11 17.26 2.15 -4.62
C GLU A 11 17.06 3.68 -4.55
N ASN A 12 18.16 4.45 -4.45
CA ASN A 12 18.13 5.90 -4.41
C ASN A 12 17.85 6.55 -5.78
N ASN A 13 17.99 5.81 -6.88
CA ASN A 13 17.71 6.35 -8.20
C ASN A 13 16.20 6.35 -8.49
N THR A 14 15.61 7.53 -8.57
CA THR A 14 14.18 7.74 -8.86
C THR A 14 13.86 7.93 -10.34
N PHE A 15 14.89 8.06 -11.19
CA PHE A 15 14.72 8.26 -12.63
C PHE A 15 14.80 6.95 -13.41
N LEU A 16 13.99 6.85 -14.47
CA LEU A 16 14.04 5.74 -15.41
C LEU A 16 15.33 5.78 -16.23
N LEU A 17 16.08 4.67 -16.21
CA LEU A 17 17.31 4.52 -16.99
C LEU A 17 17.03 3.85 -18.34
N LEU A 18 17.92 4.00 -19.31
CA LEU A 18 17.78 3.29 -20.59
C LEU A 18 17.75 1.77 -20.40
N ARG A 19 18.56 1.25 -19.47
CA ARG A 19 18.62 -0.18 -19.12
C ARG A 19 17.27 -0.72 -18.66
N ASP A 20 16.50 0.08 -17.92
CA ASP A 20 15.18 -0.28 -17.44
C ASP A 20 14.22 -0.56 -18.59
N ILE A 21 14.23 0.33 -19.60
CA ILE A 21 13.37 0.26 -20.77
C ILE A 21 13.71 -0.95 -21.63
N LEU A 22 15.01 -1.17 -21.89
CA LEU A 22 15.48 -2.32 -22.66
C LEU A 22 15.12 -3.65 -21.97
N THR A 23 15.39 -3.76 -20.66
CA THR A 23 15.08 -4.99 -19.91
C THR A 23 13.58 -5.23 -19.82
N ALA A 24 12.77 -4.18 -19.69
CA ALA A 24 11.31 -4.28 -19.73
C ALA A 24 10.80 -4.76 -21.09
N ALA A 25 11.36 -4.25 -22.20
CA ALA A 25 11.02 -4.71 -23.54
C ALA A 25 11.40 -6.18 -23.75
N ASP A 26 12.60 -6.59 -23.35
CA ASP A 26 13.04 -8.00 -23.42
C ASP A 26 12.14 -8.91 -22.59
N HIS A 27 11.76 -8.50 -21.38
CA HIS A 27 10.83 -9.24 -20.54
C HIS A 27 9.45 -9.38 -21.21
N LEU A 28 8.94 -8.34 -21.87
CA LEU A 28 7.67 -8.40 -22.62
C LEU A 28 7.74 -9.35 -23.81
N ILE A 29 8.86 -9.33 -24.55
CA ILE A 29 9.11 -10.25 -25.67
C ILE A 29 9.17 -11.69 -25.15
N GLY A 30 9.91 -11.95 -24.07
CA GLY A 30 9.99 -13.26 -23.42
C GLY A 30 8.60 -13.78 -23.01
N MET A 31 7.77 -12.93 -22.40
CA MET A 31 6.40 -13.30 -22.04
C MET A 31 5.56 -13.72 -23.26
N LYS A 32 5.74 -13.06 -24.41
CA LYS A 32 5.05 -13.44 -25.66
C LYS A 32 5.44 -14.84 -26.15
N PHE A 33 6.69 -15.25 -25.89
CA PHE A 33 7.19 -16.60 -26.20
C PHE A 33 6.93 -17.62 -25.08
N GLY A 34 6.14 -17.27 -24.06
CA GLY A 34 5.79 -18.16 -22.95
C GLY A 34 6.88 -18.27 -21.87
N MET A 35 7.92 -17.43 -21.92
CA MET A 35 8.92 -17.33 -20.85
C MET A 35 8.37 -16.43 -19.73
N GLY A 36 7.92 -17.05 -18.64
CA GLY A 36 7.45 -16.37 -17.44
C GLY A 36 5.93 -16.40 -17.25
N THR A 37 5.46 -15.86 -16.12
CA THR A 37 4.04 -15.83 -15.76
C THR A 37 3.45 -14.43 -15.85
N VAL A 38 2.23 -14.30 -16.37
CA VAL A 38 1.48 -13.05 -16.33
C VAL A 38 1.11 -12.70 -14.89
N ASP A 39 1.35 -11.45 -14.51
CA ASP A 39 1.03 -10.99 -13.17
C ASP A 39 -0.48 -10.93 -12.93
N ASN A 40 -0.89 -11.44 -11.77
CA ASN A 40 -2.26 -11.31 -11.32
C ASN A 40 -2.47 -9.94 -10.65
N MET A 41 -3.25 -9.08 -11.30
CA MET A 41 -3.60 -7.74 -10.79
C MET A 41 -4.30 -7.77 -9.43
N ASN A 42 -4.97 -8.87 -9.08
CA ASN A 42 -5.67 -9.01 -7.80
C ASN A 42 -4.75 -9.37 -6.64
N HIS A 43 -3.55 -9.88 -6.92
CA HIS A 43 -2.60 -10.27 -5.90
C HIS A 43 -2.20 -9.06 -5.06
N LEU A 44 -2.15 -9.19 -3.73
CA LEU A 44 -1.76 -8.09 -2.85
C LEU A 44 -0.31 -7.61 -3.05
N LYS A 45 0.50 -8.30 -3.86
CA LYS A 45 1.88 -7.89 -4.18
C LYS A 45 1.95 -6.73 -5.16
N THR A 46 0.90 -6.55 -5.95
CA THR A 46 0.77 -5.46 -6.94
C THR A 46 0.01 -4.27 -6.37
N LYS A 47 -0.45 -4.36 -5.11
CA LYS A 47 -1.23 -3.34 -4.43
C LYS A 47 -0.42 -2.78 -3.26
N HIS A 48 -0.55 -1.48 -3.04
CA HIS A 48 0.15 -0.74 -1.99
C HIS A 48 -0.87 0.07 -1.20
N ILE A 49 -0.77 0.09 0.13
CA ILE A 49 -1.59 0.95 0.96
C ILE A 49 -0.99 2.35 0.97
N ARG A 50 -1.78 3.35 0.62
CA ARG A 50 -1.45 4.75 0.89
C ARG A 50 -2.09 5.17 2.20
N SER A 51 -1.27 5.67 3.11
CA SER A 51 -1.71 6.27 4.35
C SER A 51 -2.17 7.72 4.14
N VAL A 52 -2.77 8.30 5.18
CA VAL A 52 -3.11 9.75 5.18
C VAL A 52 -1.85 10.60 4.98
N ALA A 53 -0.71 10.17 5.53
CA ALA A 53 0.55 10.89 5.39
C ALA A 53 1.03 10.91 3.93
N ASP A 54 0.94 9.78 3.22
CA ASP A 54 1.36 9.70 1.81
C ASP A 54 0.50 10.60 0.92
N LEU A 55 -0.82 10.58 1.12
CA LEU A 55 -1.76 11.40 0.36
C LEU A 55 -1.57 12.89 0.65
N LEU A 56 -1.32 13.24 1.92
CA LEU A 56 -1.06 14.62 2.32
C LEU A 56 0.30 15.09 1.82
N GLN A 57 1.32 14.23 1.78
CA GLN A 57 2.63 14.54 1.21
C GLN A 57 2.53 14.90 -0.27
N ASP A 58 1.73 14.18 -1.06
CA ASP A 58 1.48 14.50 -2.47
C ASP A 58 0.86 15.91 -2.61
N GLN A 59 -0.15 16.24 -1.80
CA GLN A 59 -0.78 17.57 -1.82
C GLN A 59 0.16 18.67 -1.32
N PHE A 60 0.96 18.37 -0.30
CA PHE A 60 1.94 19.30 0.25
C PHE A 60 3.03 19.62 -0.77
N GLY A 61 3.49 18.63 -1.55
CA GLY A 61 4.41 18.86 -2.66
C GLY A 61 3.86 19.82 -3.71
N LEU A 62 2.59 19.66 -4.09
CA LEU A 62 1.91 20.60 -5.00
C LEU A 62 1.81 22.00 -4.40
N ALA A 63 1.52 22.12 -3.09
CA ALA A 63 1.45 23.40 -2.40
C ALA A 63 2.82 24.11 -2.36
N LEU A 64 3.91 23.37 -2.19
CA LEU A 64 5.27 23.91 -2.27
C LEU A 64 5.62 24.43 -3.67
N ILE A 65 5.21 23.72 -4.73
CA ILE A 65 5.41 24.18 -6.11
C ILE A 65 4.62 25.49 -6.35
N CYS A 66 3.39 25.58 -5.86
CA CYS A 66 2.60 26.81 -5.91
C CYS A 66 3.28 27.97 -5.15
N LEU A 67 3.80 27.69 -3.95
CA LEU A 67 4.53 28.66 -3.15
C LEU A 67 5.82 29.13 -3.87
N GLU A 68 6.57 28.22 -4.48
CA GLU A 68 7.75 28.55 -5.27
C GLU A 68 7.41 29.49 -6.43
N ASN A 69 6.33 29.21 -7.16
CA ASN A 69 5.86 30.04 -8.27
C ASN A 69 5.48 31.46 -7.80
N LEU A 70 4.81 31.55 -6.65
CA LEU A 70 4.43 32.82 -6.03
C LEU A 70 5.67 33.63 -5.60
N ILE A 71 6.62 32.98 -4.92
CA ILE A 71 7.89 33.60 -4.51
C ILE A 71 8.64 34.11 -5.73
N ARG A 72 8.78 33.29 -6.78
CA ARG A 72 9.45 33.67 -8.03
C ARG A 72 8.78 34.90 -8.68
N GLY A 73 7.45 34.94 -8.71
CA GLY A 73 6.70 36.10 -9.19
C GLY A 73 6.94 37.36 -8.36
N THR A 74 6.96 37.23 -7.03
CA THR A 74 7.23 38.34 -6.10
C THR A 74 8.65 38.87 -6.25
N ILE A 75 9.65 37.99 -6.39
CA ILE A 75 11.05 38.38 -6.64
C ILE A 75 11.16 39.16 -7.95
N CYS A 76 10.59 38.64 -9.05
CA CYS A 76 10.55 39.33 -10.33
C CYS A 76 9.92 40.73 -10.23
N ARG A 77 8.86 40.87 -9.41
CA ARG A 77 8.22 42.16 -9.15
C ARG A 77 9.11 43.10 -8.34
N ALA A 78 9.73 42.61 -7.26
CA ALA A 78 10.61 43.40 -6.41
C ALA A 78 11.81 43.97 -7.20
N ILE A 79 12.41 43.16 -8.09
CA ILE A 79 13.49 43.59 -8.99
C ILE A 79 13.04 44.73 -9.90
N ARG A 80 11.84 44.64 -10.50
CA ARG A 80 11.30 45.70 -11.38
C ARG A 80 11.14 47.04 -10.67
N TYR A 81 10.71 47.03 -9.41
CA TYR A 81 10.46 48.24 -8.62
C TYR A 81 11.67 48.67 -7.77
N LYS A 82 12.85 48.03 -7.93
CA LYS A 82 14.07 48.30 -7.13
C LYS A 82 13.82 48.20 -5.61
N LEU A 83 12.91 47.32 -5.19
CA LEU A 83 12.65 47.01 -3.79
C LEU A 83 13.60 45.91 -3.32
N ILE A 84 14.09 46.01 -2.08
CA ILE A 84 14.87 44.95 -1.43
C ILE A 84 13.87 43.94 -0.84
N PRO A 85 13.76 42.71 -1.38
CA PRO A 85 12.84 41.73 -0.84
C PRO A 85 13.37 41.16 0.48
N THR A 86 12.58 41.26 1.55
CA THR A 86 12.85 40.59 2.82
C THR A 86 12.23 39.19 2.84
N PRO A 87 12.83 38.19 3.51
CA PRO A 87 12.30 36.82 3.56
C PRO A 87 10.86 36.74 4.05
N LEU A 88 10.50 37.58 5.03
CA LEU A 88 9.15 37.67 5.59
C LEU A 88 8.10 38.11 4.54
N ASN A 89 8.49 38.96 3.58
CA ASN A 89 7.60 39.44 2.52
C ASN A 89 7.50 38.47 1.34
N LEU A 90 8.39 37.49 1.25
CA LEU A 90 8.42 36.49 0.19
C LEU A 90 7.59 35.26 0.54
N VAL A 91 7.69 34.78 1.78
CA VAL A 91 7.06 33.52 2.19
C VAL A 91 5.71 33.78 2.81
N THR A 92 4.64 33.31 2.15
CA THR A 92 3.28 33.33 2.69
C THR A 92 2.84 31.90 3.04
N SER A 93 2.14 31.74 4.16
CA SER A 93 1.60 30.44 4.60
C SER A 93 0.27 30.08 3.94
N THR A 94 -0.41 31.05 3.35
CA THR A 94 -1.72 30.90 2.70
C THR A 94 -1.84 29.71 1.76
N PRO A 95 -0.91 29.45 0.81
CA PRO A 95 -1.04 28.28 -0.07
C PRO A 95 -0.96 26.95 0.67
N LEU A 96 -0.20 26.87 1.77
CA LEU A 96 -0.09 25.65 2.56
C LEU A 96 -1.37 25.43 3.38
N THR A 97 -1.89 26.47 4.03
CA THR A 97 -3.10 26.38 4.86
C THR A 97 -4.32 26.04 4.01
N THR A 98 -4.48 26.66 2.84
CA THR A 98 -5.62 26.39 1.94
C THR A 98 -5.58 24.97 1.37
N THR A 99 -4.39 24.46 1.02
CA THR A 99 -4.26 23.06 0.59
C THR A 99 -4.61 22.09 1.71
N TYR A 100 -4.18 22.37 2.95
CA TYR A 100 -4.51 21.54 4.10
C TYR A 100 -6.02 21.52 4.39
N GLU A 101 -6.67 22.68 4.43
CA GLU A 101 -8.12 22.81 4.62
C GLU A 101 -8.90 22.11 3.50
N SER A 102 -8.48 22.29 2.25
CA SER A 102 -9.07 21.64 1.08
C SER A 102 -8.96 20.12 1.16
N PHE A 103 -7.80 19.58 1.57
CA PHE A 103 -7.62 18.15 1.73
C PHE A 103 -8.58 17.57 2.77
N PHE A 104 -8.63 18.09 3.99
CA PHE A 104 -9.50 17.52 5.01
C PHE A 104 -10.99 17.81 4.78
N GLY A 105 -11.32 18.91 4.10
CA GLY A 105 -12.71 19.29 3.82
C GLY A 105 -13.33 18.59 2.62
N LEU A 106 -12.55 18.29 1.56
CA LEU A 106 -13.09 17.81 0.28
C LEU A 106 -12.60 16.43 -0.13
N HIS A 107 -11.53 15.91 0.48
CA HIS A 107 -10.97 14.64 0.03
C HIS A 107 -11.95 13.49 0.31
N PRO A 108 -12.28 12.62 -0.68
CA PRO A 108 -13.30 11.57 -0.53
C PRO A 108 -13.03 10.54 0.58
N LEU A 109 -11.76 10.41 0.98
CA LEU A 109 -11.32 9.54 2.09
C LEU A 109 -11.31 10.24 3.45
N SER A 110 -11.46 11.57 3.49
CA SER A 110 -11.64 12.34 4.73
C SER A 110 -13.13 12.27 5.11
N GLN A 111 -13.49 11.25 5.88
CA GLN A 111 -14.88 10.94 6.24
C GLN A 111 -15.14 11.24 7.71
N VAL A 112 -16.39 11.60 8.02
CA VAL A 112 -16.84 11.73 9.41
C VAL A 112 -16.71 10.38 10.10
N LEU A 113 -16.10 10.39 11.28
CA LEU A 113 -15.89 9.18 12.06
C LEU A 113 -17.22 8.56 12.49
N TYR A 114 -17.39 7.27 12.25
CA TYR A 114 -18.52 6.52 12.80
C TYR A 114 -18.36 6.36 14.32
N GLN A 115 -19.27 6.94 15.09
CA GLN A 115 -19.22 7.02 16.56
C GLN A 115 -20.37 6.29 17.26
N THR A 116 -21.03 5.33 16.59
CA THR A 116 -22.17 4.60 17.19
C THR A 116 -21.76 3.79 18.42
N ASN A 117 -20.59 3.15 18.38
CA ASN A 117 -20.00 2.42 19.50
C ASN A 117 -18.46 2.27 19.34
N PRO A 118 -17.73 1.87 20.39
CA PRO A 118 -16.25 1.74 20.32
C PRO A 118 -15.77 0.79 19.23
N LEU A 119 -16.51 -0.30 18.97
CA LEU A 119 -16.16 -1.26 17.92
C LEU A 119 -16.24 -0.62 16.53
N THR A 120 -17.32 0.12 16.24
CA THR A 120 -17.49 0.82 14.96
C THR A 120 -16.39 1.86 14.72
N GLN A 121 -15.94 2.53 15.78
CA GLN A 121 -14.84 3.49 15.69
C GLN A 121 -13.52 2.80 15.31
N ILE A 122 -13.21 1.67 15.96
CA ILE A 122 -12.01 0.88 15.66
C ILE A 122 -12.07 0.29 14.25
N VAL A 123 -13.22 -0.24 13.83
CA VAL A 123 -13.41 -0.80 12.49
C VAL A 123 -13.25 0.29 11.42
N HIS A 124 -13.83 1.48 11.63
CA HIS A 124 -13.68 2.60 10.71
C HIS A 124 -12.22 3.05 10.57
N GLY A 125 -11.48 3.14 11.69
CA GLY A 125 -10.06 3.50 11.69
C GLY A 125 -9.15 2.48 11.01
N ARG A 126 -9.59 1.21 10.85
CA ARG A 126 -8.85 0.12 10.20
C ARG A 126 -9.33 -0.19 8.78
N LYS A 127 -10.21 0.65 8.23
CA LYS A 127 -10.83 0.44 6.93
C LYS A 127 -9.85 0.78 5.80
N LEU A 128 -9.82 -0.08 4.79
CA LEU A 128 -9.06 0.08 3.56
C LEU A 128 -10.03 0.35 2.41
N SER A 129 -9.72 1.34 1.59
CA SER A 129 -10.51 1.70 0.42
C SER A 129 -9.66 1.59 -0.85
N SER A 130 -10.19 0.89 -1.84
CA SER A 130 -9.68 0.93 -3.22
C SER A 130 -10.31 2.07 -4.02
N LEU A 131 -11.28 2.78 -3.44
CA LEU A 131 -11.95 3.95 -4.03
C LEU A 131 -11.18 5.24 -3.70
N GLY A 132 -11.30 6.24 -4.57
CA GLY A 132 -10.71 7.56 -4.37
C GLY A 132 -9.82 7.99 -5.53
N PRO A 133 -9.17 9.16 -5.43
CA PRO A 133 -8.25 9.63 -6.46
C PRO A 133 -7.09 8.64 -6.64
N GLY A 134 -6.83 8.24 -7.89
CA GLY A 134 -5.83 7.21 -8.23
C GLY A 134 -6.29 5.76 -7.98
N GLY A 135 -7.52 5.55 -7.50
CA GLY A 135 -8.12 4.24 -7.25
C GLY A 135 -9.15 3.83 -8.30
N LEU A 136 -9.98 2.87 -7.93
CA LEU A 136 -11.10 2.37 -8.71
C LEU A 136 -12.37 3.16 -8.40
N THR A 137 -13.37 3.06 -9.28
CA THR A 137 -14.73 3.50 -8.98
C THR A 137 -15.64 2.29 -8.82
N GLY A 138 -16.69 2.43 -8.01
CA GLY A 138 -17.67 1.35 -7.80
C GLY A 138 -18.28 0.83 -9.10
N ARG A 139 -18.49 1.70 -10.11
CA ARG A 139 -19.09 1.33 -11.39
C ARG A 139 -18.09 0.69 -12.37
N THR A 140 -16.82 1.07 -12.32
CA THR A 140 -15.80 0.59 -13.27
C THR A 140 -15.07 -0.66 -12.76
N ALA A 141 -15.18 -0.98 -11.47
CA ALA A 141 -14.55 -2.17 -10.90
C ALA A 141 -15.19 -3.46 -11.43
N SER A 142 -14.42 -4.22 -12.21
CA SER A 142 -14.83 -5.50 -12.78
C SER A 142 -15.01 -6.58 -11.70
N PHE A 143 -15.77 -7.62 -12.05
CA PHE A 143 -16.01 -8.77 -11.16
C PHE A 143 -14.72 -9.38 -10.62
N ARG A 144 -13.71 -9.55 -11.49
CA ARG A 144 -12.41 -10.11 -11.10
C ARG A 144 -11.76 -9.35 -9.95
N ILE A 145 -11.87 -8.03 -9.90
CA ILE A 145 -11.23 -7.23 -8.85
C ILE A 145 -11.94 -7.40 -7.49
N ARG A 146 -13.22 -7.78 -7.53
CA ARG A 146 -14.04 -8.02 -6.34
C ARG A 146 -13.85 -9.44 -5.79
N ASP A 147 -13.20 -10.34 -6.52
CA ASP A 147 -12.93 -11.69 -6.03
C ASP A 147 -11.90 -11.69 -4.89
N ILE A 148 -12.07 -12.63 -3.96
CA ILE A 148 -11.14 -12.80 -2.84
C ILE A 148 -9.92 -13.55 -3.35
N HIS A 149 -8.79 -12.85 -3.44
CA HIS A 149 -7.53 -13.49 -3.78
C HIS A 149 -6.93 -14.21 -2.55
N PRO A 150 -6.32 -15.40 -2.69
CA PRO A 150 -5.68 -16.12 -1.58
C PRO A 150 -4.64 -15.30 -0.81
N SER A 151 -3.96 -14.38 -1.48
CA SER A 151 -3.00 -13.45 -0.85
C SER A 151 -3.62 -12.55 0.24
N CYS A 152 -4.95 -12.41 0.28
CA CYS A 152 -5.64 -11.65 1.32
C CYS A 152 -5.61 -12.34 2.67
N TYR A 153 -5.29 -13.63 2.73
CA TYR A 153 -5.24 -14.40 3.97
C TYR A 153 -4.30 -13.75 5.00
N GLY A 154 -4.80 -13.55 6.22
CA GLY A 154 -4.07 -12.89 7.31
C GLY A 154 -3.86 -11.38 7.13
N CYS A 155 -4.08 -10.83 5.93
CA CYS A 155 -3.84 -9.43 5.58
C CYS A 155 -5.12 -8.58 5.64
N ILE A 156 -6.17 -9.01 4.92
CA ILE A 156 -7.46 -8.29 4.81
C ILE A 156 -8.56 -9.26 5.20
N SER A 157 -9.55 -8.78 5.96
CA SER A 157 -10.71 -9.58 6.34
C SER A 157 -11.47 -10.03 5.08
N PRO A 158 -11.68 -11.34 4.88
CA PRO A 158 -12.47 -11.82 3.77
C PRO A 158 -13.98 -11.67 4.04
N ILE A 159 -14.41 -11.29 5.24
CA ILE A 159 -15.84 -11.23 5.58
C ILE A 159 -16.30 -9.78 5.68
N ASP A 160 -15.49 -8.93 6.31
CA ASP A 160 -15.84 -7.54 6.57
C ASP A 160 -15.60 -6.68 5.32
N THR A 161 -16.66 -6.50 4.53
CA THR A 161 -16.73 -5.68 3.33
C THR A 161 -18.04 -4.92 3.31
N SER A 162 -18.07 -3.74 2.69
CA SER A 162 -19.34 -3.07 2.40
C SER A 162 -20.21 -3.91 1.46
N GLU A 163 -21.52 -3.74 1.54
CA GLU A 163 -22.50 -4.36 0.64
C GLU A 163 -22.80 -3.49 -0.59
N GLY A 164 -23.54 -4.04 -1.56
CA GLY A 164 -23.97 -3.34 -2.78
C GLY A 164 -22.86 -3.03 -3.79
N ILE A 165 -22.87 -1.81 -4.34
CA ILE A 165 -21.97 -1.44 -5.46
C ILE A 165 -20.49 -1.41 -5.06
N ASN A 166 -20.22 -1.23 -3.76
CA ASN A 166 -18.88 -1.11 -3.20
C ASN A 166 -18.33 -2.42 -2.63
N VAL A 167 -19.03 -3.54 -2.83
CA VAL A 167 -18.56 -4.87 -2.39
C VAL A 167 -17.13 -5.08 -2.83
N ARG A 168 -16.28 -5.42 -1.86
CA ARG A 168 -14.85 -5.75 -1.98
C ARG A 168 -13.93 -4.60 -2.36
N LEU A 169 -14.49 -3.42 -2.60
CA LEU A 169 -13.72 -2.20 -2.82
C LEU A 169 -13.40 -1.50 -1.51
N ILE A 170 -14.21 -1.76 -0.48
CA ILE A 170 -13.96 -1.31 0.88
C ILE A 170 -13.97 -2.54 1.79
N GLY A 171 -12.90 -2.72 2.56
CA GLY A 171 -12.77 -3.81 3.52
C GLY A 171 -11.95 -3.40 4.72
N SER A 172 -11.72 -4.33 5.65
CA SER A 172 -10.99 -4.04 6.88
C SER A 172 -9.69 -4.82 6.99
N LEU A 173 -8.68 -4.19 7.60
CA LEU A 173 -7.41 -4.84 7.89
C LEU A 173 -7.62 -6.02 8.88
N ALA A 174 -7.02 -7.17 8.58
CA ALA A 174 -7.08 -8.33 9.47
C ALA A 174 -6.42 -8.05 10.83
N ILE A 175 -6.78 -8.82 11.86
CA ILE A 175 -6.46 -8.53 13.28
C ILE A 175 -4.97 -8.26 13.49
N HIS A 176 -4.11 -9.17 13.03
CA HIS A 176 -2.67 -9.12 13.24
C HIS A 176 -1.87 -8.51 12.08
N ALA A 177 -2.55 -8.08 11.02
CA ALA A 177 -1.87 -7.50 9.88
C ALA A 177 -1.22 -6.16 10.24
N ARG A 178 -0.07 -5.90 9.63
CA ARG A 178 0.72 -4.68 9.79
C ARG A 178 1.01 -4.09 8.42
N ILE A 179 1.29 -2.80 8.39
CA ILE A 179 1.70 -2.09 7.18
C ILE A 179 3.21 -1.89 7.29
N GLY A 180 3.97 -2.46 6.35
CA GLY A 180 5.41 -2.30 6.27
C GLY A 180 5.82 -0.91 5.78
N CYS A 181 7.12 -0.60 5.81
CA CYS A 181 7.66 0.71 5.41
C CYS A 181 7.35 1.08 3.95
N TRP A 182 7.23 0.07 3.10
CA TRP A 182 6.91 0.22 1.68
C TRP A 182 5.41 0.02 1.41
N GLY A 183 4.54 0.39 2.36
CA GLY A 183 3.08 0.27 2.29
C GLY A 183 2.54 -1.12 1.91
N CYS A 184 3.35 -2.16 2.04
CA CYS A 184 2.95 -3.54 1.83
C CYS A 184 2.25 -4.05 3.09
N ILE A 185 1.17 -4.81 2.93
CA ILE A 185 0.54 -5.49 4.09
C ILE A 185 1.39 -6.70 4.45
N GLU A 186 1.65 -6.89 5.72
CA GLU A 186 2.40 -8.02 6.25
C GLU A 186 1.57 -8.73 7.32
N SER A 187 1.66 -10.06 7.33
CA SER A 187 1.00 -10.91 8.32
C SER A 187 2.05 -11.65 9.15
N PRO A 188 1.90 -11.73 10.48
CA PRO A 188 2.80 -12.49 11.31
C PRO A 188 2.54 -14.00 11.17
N PHE A 189 3.62 -14.75 11.01
CA PHE A 189 3.65 -16.21 11.02
C PHE A 189 4.69 -16.70 12.02
N TYR A 190 4.57 -17.96 12.43
CA TYR A 190 5.57 -18.61 13.25
C TYR A 190 6.45 -19.50 12.38
N GLU A 191 7.75 -19.39 12.59
CA GLU A 191 8.73 -20.20 11.88
C GLU A 191 8.79 -21.60 12.49
N ILE A 192 8.63 -22.63 11.66
CA ILE A 192 8.69 -24.03 12.08
C ILE A 192 10.01 -24.63 11.56
N PHE A 193 10.86 -25.07 12.47
CA PHE A 193 12.08 -25.81 12.16
C PHE A 193 12.23 -27.01 13.09
N GLU A 194 12.70 -28.14 12.56
CA GLU A 194 12.82 -29.42 13.30
C GLU A 194 13.61 -29.33 14.61
N ARG A 195 14.52 -28.34 14.76
CA ARG A 195 15.42 -28.22 15.93
C ARG A 195 15.21 -26.98 16.80
N LEU A 196 14.23 -26.12 16.50
CA LEU A 196 14.06 -24.88 17.25
C LEU A 196 13.28 -25.09 18.56
N LYS A 197 13.98 -24.90 19.69
CA LYS A 197 13.38 -24.85 21.03
C LYS A 197 12.65 -23.53 21.32
N ARG A 198 12.82 -22.50 20.48
CA ARG A 198 12.25 -21.15 20.65
C ARG A 198 11.30 -20.80 19.50
N ILE A 199 10.16 -20.24 19.85
CA ILE A 199 9.16 -19.73 18.91
C ILE A 199 9.65 -18.38 18.37
N ARG A 200 9.83 -18.28 17.05
CA ARG A 200 10.16 -17.01 16.37
C ARG A 200 8.98 -16.58 15.51
N MET A 201 8.57 -15.32 15.66
CA MET A 201 7.55 -14.69 14.83
C MET A 201 8.23 -13.94 13.67
N LEU A 202 7.74 -14.14 12.45
CA LEU A 202 8.19 -13.48 11.24
C LEU A 202 6.99 -12.79 10.57
N SER A 203 7.12 -11.52 10.24
CA SER A 203 6.15 -10.81 9.40
C SER A 203 6.47 -11.09 7.93
N LEU A 204 5.53 -11.72 7.23
CA LEU A 204 5.66 -12.03 5.81
C LEU A 204 4.72 -11.15 5.00
N SER A 205 5.25 -10.58 3.92
CA SER A 205 4.45 -9.93 2.88
C SER A 205 3.88 -10.97 1.91
N PRO A 206 2.76 -10.68 1.22
CA PRO A 206 2.18 -11.54 0.19
C PRO A 206 3.19 -12.00 -0.87
N SER A 207 4.18 -11.15 -1.20
CA SER A 207 5.23 -11.47 -2.17
C SER A 207 6.28 -12.46 -1.64
N ARG A 208 6.38 -12.65 -0.33
CA ARG A 208 7.28 -13.62 0.31
C ARG A 208 6.53 -14.89 0.69
N ASP A 209 5.26 -14.77 1.09
CA ASP A 209 4.36 -15.88 1.45
C ASP A 209 4.30 -16.96 0.34
N GLU A 210 4.32 -16.57 -0.94
CA GLU A 210 4.32 -17.51 -2.08
C GLU A 210 5.49 -18.51 -2.09
N TYR A 211 6.60 -18.22 -1.40
CA TYR A 211 7.78 -19.08 -1.36
C TYR A 211 7.82 -20.01 -0.13
N TYR A 212 6.88 -19.87 0.79
CA TYR A 212 6.83 -20.68 2.02
C TYR A 212 5.64 -21.62 2.00
N MET A 213 5.82 -22.80 2.57
CA MET A 213 4.74 -23.71 2.90
C MET A 213 4.18 -23.34 4.26
N VAL A 214 2.90 -22.97 4.32
CA VAL A 214 2.26 -22.47 5.54
C VAL A 214 1.23 -23.48 6.04
N ALA A 215 1.38 -23.94 7.28
CA ALA A 215 0.43 -24.84 7.91
C ALA A 215 -0.87 -24.12 8.33
N THR A 216 -2.02 -24.79 8.18
CA THR A 216 -3.36 -24.16 8.34
C THR A 216 -3.94 -24.32 9.75
N ARG A 217 -3.24 -24.98 10.69
CA ARG A 217 -3.70 -25.24 12.06
C ARG A 217 -2.73 -24.72 13.11
N ASN A 218 -3.24 -24.47 14.32
CA ASN A 218 -2.46 -24.22 15.55
C ASN A 218 -1.58 -25.43 16.00
N PHE A 219 -1.55 -26.48 15.19
CA PHE A 219 -0.85 -27.71 15.43
C PHE A 219 0.63 -27.52 15.07
N LEU A 220 1.48 -27.39 16.09
CA LEU A 220 2.87 -27.91 16.19
C LEU A 220 3.74 -27.11 17.18
N ALA A 221 3.43 -25.85 17.48
CA ALA A 221 4.34 -25.03 18.29
C ALA A 221 4.08 -25.06 19.81
N LEU A 222 2.82 -25.27 20.24
CA LEU A 222 2.43 -25.04 21.65
C LEU A 222 2.24 -26.32 22.49
N ASN A 223 1.86 -27.45 21.89
CA ASN A 223 1.57 -28.69 22.63
C ASN A 223 2.56 -29.80 22.29
N ARG A 224 3.69 -29.86 23.02
CA ARG A 224 4.70 -30.92 22.91
C ARG A 224 4.20 -32.33 23.25
N GLY A 225 2.99 -32.46 23.82
CA GLY A 225 2.48 -33.72 24.36
C GLY A 225 1.56 -34.52 23.44
N ILE A 226 1.12 -33.96 22.30
CA ILE A 226 0.08 -34.57 21.49
C ILE A 226 0.67 -34.95 20.12
N GLN A 227 0.99 -36.24 19.95
CA GLN A 227 1.11 -36.86 18.63
C GLN A 227 -0.28 -36.92 18.00
N GLU A 228 -0.76 -35.83 17.41
CA GLU A 228 -1.97 -35.88 16.61
C GLU A 228 -1.65 -35.41 15.18
N GLU A 229 -1.90 -36.34 14.26
CA GLU A 229 -1.82 -36.29 12.79
C GLU A 229 -0.41 -36.17 12.16
N GLN A 230 0.03 -37.25 11.49
CA GLN A 230 1.26 -37.29 10.67
C GLN A 230 1.19 -36.42 9.40
N ILE A 231 0.01 -35.93 9.04
CA ILE A 231 -0.25 -35.17 7.81
C ILE A 231 -0.98 -33.90 8.19
N VAL A 232 -0.33 -32.75 7.97
CA VAL A 232 -0.90 -31.43 8.23
C VAL A 232 -1.26 -30.76 6.90
N PRO A 233 -2.49 -30.26 6.73
CA PRO A 233 -2.84 -29.49 5.54
C PRO A 233 -2.05 -28.18 5.52
N ALA A 234 -1.24 -28.03 4.49
CA ALA A 234 -0.47 -26.83 4.24
C ALA A 234 -0.91 -26.17 2.92
N ARG A 235 -0.87 -24.84 2.93
CA ARG A 235 -1.00 -24.04 1.72
C ARG A 235 0.41 -23.78 1.15
N TYR A 236 0.54 -23.99 -0.15
CA TYR A 236 1.74 -23.70 -0.92
C TYR A 236 1.33 -23.40 -2.38
N ARG A 237 2.26 -22.87 -3.17
CA ARG A 237 2.08 -22.58 -4.59
C ARG A 237 2.84 -23.58 -5.45
#